data_AF-A0A9D7DDZ8-F1
#
_entry.id   AF-A0A9D7DDZ8-F1
#
_cell.length_a   1.000
_cell.length_b   1.000
_cell.length_c   1.000
_cell.angle_alpha   90.00
_cell.angle_beta   90.00
_cell.angle_gamma   90.00
#
_symmetry.space_group_name_H-M   'P 1'
#
loop_
_entity.id
_entity.type
_entity.pdbx_description
1 polymer ?
#
loop_
_entity_poly.entity_id
_entity_poly.type
_entity_poly.pdbx_seq_one_letter_code
_entity_poly.pdbx_strand_id
1 'polypeptide(L)'
;MPRRSNTDALALFETLVYTCHYRLVIDPASHTAARVMEWRQQLRDRIGKFNEAYQMPGIVLFGAELPPEYEGALTDAIERGSTGFLPFGLNLGGMAHSEDK
;
A
#
# COMPACT_ATOMS: atom_id res chain seq x y z
N MET A 1 30.84 -37.46 -6.87
CA MET A 1 30.31 -36.08 -6.81
C MET A 1 30.12 -35.71 -5.36
N PRO A 2 30.77 -34.65 -4.84
CA PRO A 2 30.54 -34.22 -3.45
C PRO A 2 29.13 -33.62 -3.35
N ARG A 3 28.34 -34.11 -2.39
CA ARG A 3 27.01 -33.58 -2.08
C ARG A 3 27.18 -32.13 -1.59
N ARG A 4 26.43 -31.18 -2.18
CA ARG A 4 26.41 -29.78 -1.74
C ARG A 4 26.14 -29.75 -0.23
N SER A 5 27.01 -29.04 0.49
CA SER A 5 26.89 -28.78 1.92
C SER A 5 25.52 -28.19 2.22
N ASN A 6 24.81 -28.79 3.17
CA ASN A 6 23.56 -28.29 3.74
C ASN A 6 23.79 -26.82 4.15
N THR A 7 23.18 -25.89 3.42
CA THR A 7 23.15 -24.48 3.81
C THR A 7 22.33 -24.42 5.10
N ASP A 8 23.00 -24.04 6.19
CA ASP A 8 22.42 -24.00 7.52
C ASP A 8 21.21 -23.06 7.51
N ALA A 9 20.02 -23.57 7.82
CA ALA A 9 18.75 -22.84 7.66
C ALA A 9 18.70 -21.57 8.52
N LEU A 10 19.55 -21.49 9.55
CA LEU A 10 19.70 -20.33 10.42
C LEU A 10 20.47 -19.18 9.76
N ALA A 11 21.36 -19.45 8.80
CA ALA A 11 22.10 -18.41 8.07
C ALA A 11 21.21 -17.62 7.08
N LEU A 12 20.03 -18.14 6.73
CA LEU A 12 19.05 -17.44 5.89
C LEU A 12 18.43 -16.22 6.59
N PHE A 13 18.39 -16.23 7.93
CA PHE A 13 17.78 -15.15 8.73
C PHE A 13 18.77 -14.08 9.18
N GLU A 14 20.08 -14.28 8.99
CA GLU A 14 21.14 -13.30 9.31
C GLU A 14 21.43 -12.32 8.17
N THR A 15 20.84 -12.54 6.99
CA THR A 15 21.02 -11.63 5.86
C THR A 15 20.02 -10.49 6.00
N LEU A 16 20.50 -9.25 6.14
CA LEU A 16 19.68 -8.04 6.05
C LEU A 16 19.00 -8.02 4.68
N VAL A 17 17.75 -8.46 4.61
CA VAL A 17 16.93 -8.35 3.40
C VAL A 17 16.34 -6.96 3.39
N TYR A 18 16.86 -6.11 2.50
CA TYR A 18 16.24 -4.82 2.22
C TYR A 18 14.87 -5.08 1.59
N THR A 19 13.81 -4.65 2.27
CA THR A 19 12.43 -4.75 1.77
C THR A 19 11.89 -3.36 1.45
N CYS A 20 11.03 -3.31 0.44
CA CYS A 20 10.26 -2.14 0.09
C CYS A 20 8.80 -2.38 0.49
N HIS A 21 8.14 -1.34 1.01
CA HIS A 21 6.70 -1.37 1.25
C HIS A 21 5.96 -0.92 -0.01
N TYR A 22 5.32 -1.85 -0.70
CA TYR A 22 4.50 -1.60 -1.88
C TYR A 22 3.04 -1.41 -1.51
N ARG A 23 2.37 -0.46 -2.16
CA ARG A 23 0.94 -0.19 -1.98
C ARG A 23 0.26 -0.07 -3.34
N LEU A 24 -0.72 -0.92 -3.60
CA LEU A 24 -1.62 -0.78 -4.75
C LEU A 24 -2.82 0.07 -4.33
N VAL A 25 -3.05 1.14 -5.08
CA VAL A 25 -4.04 2.16 -4.76
C VAL A 25 -4.90 2.44 -5.98
N ILE A 26 -6.22 2.57 -5.78
CA ILE A 26 -7.07 3.27 -6.73
C ILE A 26 -7.05 4.75 -6.37
N ASP A 27 -6.56 5.56 -7.28
CA ASP A 27 -6.56 7.01 -7.12
C ASP A 27 -7.98 7.55 -7.27
N PRO A 28 -8.50 8.29 -6.27
CA PRO A 28 -9.78 8.95 -6.40
C PRO A 28 -9.69 10.10 -7.40
N ALA A 29 -10.85 10.49 -7.95
CA ALA A 29 -10.93 11.68 -8.77
C ALA A 29 -10.39 12.93 -8.03
N SER A 30 -9.78 13.87 -8.75
CA SER A 30 -9.01 14.98 -8.15
C SER A 30 -9.81 15.81 -7.14
N HIS A 31 -11.10 16.05 -7.38
CA HIS A 31 -11.97 16.78 -6.46
C HIS A 31 -12.20 16.02 -5.15
N THR A 32 -12.39 14.71 -5.24
CA THR A 32 -12.54 13.81 -4.09
C THR A 32 -11.24 13.75 -3.28
N ALA A 33 -10.10 13.63 -3.96
CA ALA A 33 -8.78 13.66 -3.33
C ALA A 33 -8.56 14.95 -2.53
N ALA A 34 -8.84 16.10 -3.14
CA ALA A 34 -8.71 17.42 -2.51
C ALA A 34 -9.61 17.54 -1.27
N ARG A 35 -10.86 17.08 -1.36
CA ARG A 35 -11.81 17.13 -0.24
C ARG A 35 -11.37 16.26 0.93
N VAL A 36 -10.86 15.05 0.66
CA VAL A 36 -10.33 14.17 1.70
C VAL A 36 -9.10 14.80 2.37
N MET A 37 -8.21 15.43 1.60
CA MET A 37 -7.05 16.14 2.15
C MET A 37 -7.45 17.30 3.08
N GLU A 38 -8.45 18.09 2.68
CA GLU A 38 -9.00 19.16 3.51
C GLU A 38 -9.51 18.61 4.86
N TRP A 39 -10.28 17.52 4.83
CA TRP A 39 -10.79 16.89 6.06
C TRP A 39 -9.67 16.35 6.95
N ARG A 40 -8.62 15.75 6.37
CA ARG A 40 -7.45 15.28 7.13
C ARG A 40 -6.72 16.42 7.82
N GLN A 41 -6.58 17.56 7.16
CA GLN A 41 -5.98 18.75 7.78
C GLN A 41 -6.86 19.28 8.92
N GLN A 42 -8.17 19.41 8.70
CA GLN A 42 -9.11 19.83 9.74
C GLN A 42 -9.11 18.88 10.95
N LEU A 43 -9.02 17.57 10.71
CA LEU A 43 -8.91 16.57 11.77
C LEU A 43 -7.62 16.75 12.55
N ARG A 44 -6.48 16.85 11.86
CA ARG A 44 -5.17 17.08 12.48
C ARG A 44 -5.18 18.33 13.37
N ASP A 45 -5.75 19.43 12.89
CA ASP A 45 -5.82 20.68 13.64
C ASP A 45 -6.63 20.54 14.94
N ARG A 46 -7.62 19.62 14.96
CA ARG A 46 -8.49 19.38 16.12
C ARG A 46 -7.94 18.35 17.10
N ILE A 47 -7.34 17.25 16.60
CA ILE A 47 -6.89 16.12 17.44
C ILE A 47 -5.38 16.15 17.70
N GLY A 48 -4.65 17.09 17.10
CA GLY A 48 -3.22 17.34 17.28
C GLY A 48 -2.31 16.34 16.56
N LYS A 49 -2.67 15.04 16.54
CA LYS A 49 -1.90 13.99 15.86
C LYS A 49 -2.78 13.18 14.92
N PHE A 50 -2.46 13.23 13.64
CA PHE A 50 -3.06 12.36 12.62
C PHE A 50 -1.94 11.91 11.66
N ASN A 51 -1.47 10.67 11.85
CA ASN A 51 -0.28 10.15 11.14
C ASN A 51 -0.48 10.06 9.62
N GLU A 52 -1.72 9.91 9.15
CA GLU A 52 -2.04 9.79 7.73
C GLU A 52 -2.26 11.14 7.03
N ALA A 53 -2.04 12.27 7.71
CA ALA A 53 -2.24 13.61 7.14
C ALA A 53 -1.42 13.84 5.86
N TYR A 54 -0.25 13.21 5.76
CA TYR A 54 0.70 13.40 4.66
C TYR A 54 0.60 12.35 3.55
N GLN A 55 -0.16 11.27 3.76
CA GLN A 55 -0.29 10.22 2.75
C GLN A 55 -1.28 10.64 1.68
N MET A 56 -0.95 10.45 0.40
CA MET A 56 -1.92 10.70 -0.69
C MET A 56 -3.21 9.90 -0.49
N PRO A 57 -4.41 10.51 -0.70
CA PRO A 57 -5.68 9.83 -0.55
C PRO A 57 -5.78 8.74 -1.61
N GLY A 58 -6.32 7.60 -1.21
CA GLY A 58 -6.31 6.43 -2.06
C GLY A 58 -7.12 5.31 -1.46
N ILE A 59 -7.78 4.52 -2.31
CA ILE A 59 -8.41 3.28 -1.88
C ILE A 59 -7.35 2.20 -1.99
N VAL A 60 -6.82 1.76 -0.85
CA VAL A 60 -5.79 0.73 -0.80
C VAL A 60 -6.44 -0.62 -1.12
N LEU A 61 -6.00 -1.26 -2.20
CA LEU A 61 -6.42 -2.60 -2.57
C LEU A 61 -5.49 -3.67 -2.01
N PHE A 62 -4.20 -3.34 -1.88
CA PHE A 62 -3.16 -4.25 -1.47
C PHE A 62 -1.99 -3.49 -0.87
N GLY A 63 -1.36 -4.06 0.15
CA GLY A 63 -0.12 -3.58 0.75
C GLY A 63 0.74 -4.78 1.11
N ALA A 64 2.04 -4.72 0.79
CA ALA A 64 2.98 -5.77 1.13
C ALA A 64 4.41 -5.24 1.28
N GLU A 65 5.17 -5.86 2.16
CA GLU A 65 6.62 -5.69 2.26
C GLU A 65 7.30 -6.81 1.49
N LEU A 66 8.01 -6.45 0.43
CA LEU A 66 8.65 -7.40 -0.47
C LEU A 66 10.08 -6.94 -0.81
N PRO A 67 11.02 -7.87 -1.03
CA PRO A 67 12.31 -7.53 -1.61
C PRO A 67 12.16 -6.83 -2.99
N PRO A 68 13.05 -5.91 -3.36
CA PRO A 68 13.00 -5.20 -4.65
C PRO A 68 12.99 -6.11 -5.88
N GLU A 69 13.57 -7.31 -5.81
CA GLU A 69 13.54 -8.26 -6.93
C GLU A 69 12.12 -8.66 -7.37
N TYR A 70 11.11 -8.49 -6.49
CA TYR A 70 9.72 -8.81 -6.79
C TYR A 70 8.93 -7.64 -7.40
N GLU A 71 9.52 -6.44 -7.52
CA GLU A 71 8.82 -5.25 -8.07
C GLU A 71 8.31 -5.49 -9.50
N GLY A 72 9.14 -6.12 -10.34
CA GLY A 72 8.75 -6.44 -11.72
C GLY A 72 7.59 -7.43 -11.77
N ALA A 73 7.68 -8.53 -11.03
CA ALA A 73 6.62 -9.54 -10.99
C ALA A 73 5.31 -8.99 -10.42
N LEU A 74 5.39 -8.09 -9.42
CA LEU A 74 4.25 -7.39 -8.87
C LEU A 74 3.58 -6.48 -9.91
N THR A 75 4.38 -5.71 -10.65
CA THR A 75 3.90 -4.82 -11.71
C THR A 75 3.20 -5.62 -12.82
N ASP A 76 3.79 -6.71 -13.28
CA ASP A 76 3.21 -7.60 -14.30
C ASP A 76 1.89 -8.24 -13.84
N ALA A 77 1.78 -8.57 -12.56
CA ALA A 77 0.55 -9.10 -11.98
C ALA A 77 -0.56 -8.04 -11.95
N ILE A 78 -0.21 -6.81 -11.57
CA ILE A 78 -1.15 -5.68 -11.55
C ILE A 78 -1.63 -5.34 -12.96
N GLU A 79 -0.73 -5.26 -13.94
CA GLU A 79 -1.08 -4.95 -15.33
C GLU A 79 -2.08 -5.98 -15.89
N ARG A 80 -1.77 -7.28 -15.74
CA ARG A 80 -2.68 -8.35 -16.17
C ARG A 80 -3.99 -8.35 -15.40
N GLY A 81 -3.93 -8.10 -14.09
CA GLY A 81 -5.12 -8.05 -13.23
C GLY A 81 -6.01 -6.83 -13.48
N SER A 82 -5.47 -5.74 -14.01
CA SER A 82 -6.23 -4.53 -14.34
C SER A 82 -6.80 -4.54 -15.77
N THR A 83 -6.26 -5.40 -16.63
CA THR A 83 -6.70 -5.50 -18.03
C THR A 83 -8.13 -6.02 -18.11
N GLY A 84 -8.99 -5.30 -18.86
CA GLY A 84 -10.38 -5.68 -19.10
C GLY A 84 -11.40 -5.14 -18.10
N PHE A 85 -10.96 -4.39 -17.09
CA PHE A 85 -11.85 -3.68 -16.17
C PHE A 85 -12.21 -2.30 -16.74
N LEU A 86 -13.51 -2.02 -16.82
CA LEU A 86 -13.99 -0.70 -17.21
C LEU A 86 -13.89 0.28 -16.04
N PRO A 87 -13.71 1.59 -16.32
CA PRO A 87 -13.88 2.62 -15.30
C PRO A 87 -15.26 2.53 -14.66
N PHE A 88 -15.33 2.79 -13.35
CA PHE A 88 -16.57 2.78 -12.59
C PHE A 88 -16.67 4.02 -11.70
N GLY A 89 -17.91 4.42 -11.41
CA GLY A 89 -18.19 5.53 -10.51
C GLY A 89 -18.01 5.12 -9.06
N LEU A 90 -17.34 5.97 -8.28
CA LEU A 90 -17.22 5.83 -6.83
C LEU A 90 -17.83 7.05 -6.17
N ASN A 91 -18.71 6.81 -5.19
CA ASN A 91 -19.34 7.85 -4.39
C ASN A 91 -18.79 7.82 -2.97
N LEU A 92 -18.49 8.99 -2.42
CA LEU A 92 -18.22 9.12 -0.99
C LEU A 92 -19.56 9.02 -0.23
N GLY A 93 -19.80 7.88 0.43
CA GLY A 93 -21.05 7.62 1.16
C GLY A 93 -21.13 8.25 2.55
N GLY A 94 -20.00 8.58 3.17
CA GLY A 94 -19.95 9.15 4.51
C GLY A 94 -18.58 8.98 5.18
N MET A 95 -18.49 9.41 6.43
CA MET A 95 -17.33 9.18 7.28
C MET A 95 -17.71 8.17 8.36
N ALA A 96 -16.82 7.20 8.59
CA ALA A 96 -16.94 6.25 9.67
C ALA A 96 -15.64 6.27 10.48
N HIS A 97 -15.75 5.96 11.76
CA HIS A 97 -14.63 5.77 12.67
C HIS A 97 -14.70 4.33 13.18
N SER A 98 -13.61 3.58 13.03
CA SER A 98 -13.42 2.30 13.72
C SER A 98 -12.67 2.58 15.01
N GLU A 99 -12.91 1.77 16.05
CA GLU A 99 -12.12 1.81 17.28
C GLU A 99 -10.62 1.72 16.95
N ASP A 100 -9.83 2.55 17.63
CA ASP A 100 -8.38 2.59 17.46
C ASP A 100 -7.78 1.19 17.65
N LYS A 101 -6.99 0.74 16.67
CA LYS A 101 -6.07 -0.39 16.82
C LYS A 101 -4.67 0.11 17.15
#